data_AF-A0A1I4U620-F1
#
_entry.id   AF-A0A1I4U620-F1
#
_cell.length_a   1.000
_cell.length_b   1.000
_cell.length_c   1.000
_cell.angle_alpha   90.00
_cell.angle_beta   90.00
_cell.angle_gamma   90.00
#
_symmetry.space_group_name_H-M   'P 1'
#
loop_
_entity.id
_entity.type
_entity.pdbx_description
1 polymer ?
#
loop_
_entity_poly.entity_id
_entity_poly.type
_entity_poly.pdbx_seq_one_letter_code
_entity_poly.pdbx_strand_id
1 'polypeptide(L)' 'MTAEQETFNPWTVVNLVFHHLAGEGLHPVLGETGDPASAATQLLRSMGIEPAPEKSGPADPEIQDELTELRRRIMPGIE' A
#
# COMPACT_ATOMS: atom_id res chain seq x y z
N MET A 1 -15.00 25.87 -8.24
CA MET A 1 -14.01 25.40 -7.25
C MET A 1 -13.81 23.92 -7.50
N THR A 2 -12.75 23.54 -8.22
CA THR A 2 -12.37 22.14 -8.37
C THR A 2 -11.85 21.69 -7.01
N ALA A 3 -12.57 20.83 -6.31
CA ALA A 3 -12.05 20.18 -5.12
C ALA A 3 -10.78 19.43 -5.54
N GLU A 4 -9.62 19.80 -4.99
CA GLU A 4 -8.42 19.00 -5.14
C GLU A 4 -8.75 17.59 -4.62
N GLN A 5 -8.70 16.59 -5.50
CA GLN A 5 -8.93 15.22 -5.09
C GLN A 5 -7.80 14.83 -4.15
N GLU A 6 -8.13 14.70 -2.86
CA GLU A 6 -7.22 14.15 -1.87
C GLU A 6 -6.87 12.72 -2.29
N THR A 7 -5.59 12.49 -2.55
CA THR A 7 -5.04 11.18 -2.91
C THR A 7 -4.35 10.57 -1.70
N PHE A 8 -4.29 9.25 -1.62
CA PHE A 8 -3.64 8.54 -0.52
C PHE A 8 -2.69 7.46 -1.02
N ASN A 9 -1.69 7.12 -0.18
CA ASN A 9 -0.86 5.93 -0.35
C ASN A 9 -1.49 4.75 0.42
N PRO A 10 -1.82 3.63 -0.24
CA PRO A 10 -2.46 2.47 0.39
C PRO A 10 -1.69 1.91 1.61
N TRP A 11 -0.36 1.90 1.56
CA TRP A 11 0.47 1.41 2.66
C TRP A 11 0.42 2.31 3.89
N THR A 12 0.31 3.63 3.70
CA THR A 12 0.15 4.56 4.82
C THR A 12 -1.17 4.31 5.55
N VAL A 13 -2.26 4.04 4.80
CA VAL A 13 -3.56 3.71 5.40
C VAL A 13 -3.50 2.37 6.13
N VAL A 14 -2.93 1.33 5.52
CA VAL A 14 -2.76 0.03 6.18
C VAL A 14 -1.93 0.16 7.45
N ASN A 15 -0.82 0.88 7.40
CA ASN A 15 0.04 1.07 8.58
C ASN A 15 -0.71 1.77 9.73
N LEU A 16 -1.51 2.81 9.42
CA LEU A 16 -2.32 3.51 10.42
C LEU A 16 -3.37 2.60 11.05
N VAL A 17 -4.12 1.85 10.22
CA VAL A 17 -5.16 0.93 10.67
C VAL A 17 -4.55 -0.21 11.49
N PHE A 18 -3.42 -0.78 11.04
CA PHE A 18 -2.73 -1.85 11.76
C PHE A 18 -2.24 -1.40 13.13
N HIS A 19 -1.67 -0.20 13.22
CA HIS A 19 -1.25 0.36 14.51
C HIS A 19 -2.43 0.60 15.45
N HIS A 20 -3.56 1.09 14.93
CA HIS A 20 -4.76 1.31 15.72
C HIS A 20 -5.30 -0.01 16.28
N LEU A 21 -5.49 -1.01 15.41
CA LEU A 21 -5.97 -2.35 15.80
C LEU A 21 -5.00 -3.04 16.78
N ALA A 22 -3.70 -2.93 16.57
CA ALA A 22 -2.68 -3.43 17.50
C ALA A 22 -2.78 -2.75 18.88
N GLY A 23 -3.07 -1.45 18.91
CA GLY A 23 -3.34 -0.71 20.15
C GLY A 23 -4.59 -1.21 20.90
N GLU A 24 -5.55 -1.79 20.19
CA GLU A 24 -6.75 -2.44 20.76
C GLU A 24 -6.54 -3.93 21.10
N GLY A 25 -5.31 -4.46 20.91
CA GLY A 25 -4.97 -5.86 21.16
C GLY A 25 -5.37 -6.82 20.03
N LEU A 26 -5.76 -6.29 18.88
CA LEU A 26 -6.04 -7.07 17.66
C LEU A 26 -4.75 -7.18 16.83
N HIS A 27 -4.49 -8.36 16.26
CA HIS A 27 -3.30 -8.60 15.44
C HIS A 27 -3.70 -8.81 13.98
N PRO A 28 -4.00 -7.72 13.24
CA PRO A 28 -4.37 -7.84 11.84
C PRO A 28 -3.22 -8.42 11.04
N VAL A 29 -3.54 -9.34 10.14
CA VAL A 29 -2.61 -9.93 9.18
C VAL A 29 -3.07 -9.60 7.78
N LEU A 30 -2.12 -9.34 6.89
CA LEU A 30 -2.40 -9.33 5.46
C LEU A 30 -2.67 -10.79 5.08
N GLY A 31 -3.80 -11.06 4.42
CA GLY A 31 -4.26 -12.41 4.08
C GLY A 31 -3.28 -13.18 3.17
N GLU A 32 -3.70 -14.31 2.59
CA GLU A 32 -2.80 -15.26 1.91
C GLU A 32 -1.89 -14.67 0.81
N THR A 33 -2.31 -13.60 0.13
CA THR A 33 -1.51 -12.93 -0.91
C THR A 33 -0.57 -11.85 -0.36
N GLY A 34 -0.73 -11.44 0.90
CA GLY A 34 0.04 -10.37 1.51
C GLY A 34 -0.20 -8.98 0.90
N ASP A 35 -1.17 -8.82 -0.01
CA ASP A 35 -1.43 -7.55 -0.70
C ASP A 35 -2.32 -6.62 0.14
N PRO A 36 -1.77 -5.51 0.69
CA PRO A 36 -2.54 -4.54 1.45
C PRO A 36 -3.40 -3.63 0.58
N ALA A 37 -3.13 -3.54 -0.72
CA ALA A 37 -3.81 -2.58 -1.60
C ALA A 37 -5.30 -2.88 -1.68
N SER A 38 -5.68 -4.15 -1.87
CA SER A 38 -7.10 -4.55 -1.97
C SER A 38 -7.90 -4.21 -0.71
N ALA A 39 -7.36 -4.50 0.47
CA ALA A 39 -8.05 -4.23 1.74
C ALA A 39 -8.15 -2.72 2.02
N ALA A 40 -7.08 -1.97 1.78
CA ALA A 40 -7.07 -0.51 1.93
C ALA A 40 -8.05 0.17 0.96
N THR A 41 -8.04 -0.23 -0.32
CA THR A 41 -8.94 0.32 -1.34
C THR A 41 -10.41 0.08 -0.99
N GLN A 42 -10.76 -1.10 -0.47
CA GLN A 42 -12.14 -1.38 -0.03
C GLN A 42 -12.57 -0.50 1.15
N LEU A 43 -11.72 -0.36 2.17
CA LEU A 43 -11.99 0.50 3.32
C LEU A 43 -12.19 1.95 2.88
N LEU A 44 -11.29 2.47 2.06
CA LEU A 44 -11.29 3.89 1.67
C LEU A 44 -12.44 4.22 0.74
N ARG A 45 -12.81 3.30 -0.17
CA ARG A 45 -14.03 3.44 -0.98
C ARG A 45 -15.30 3.46 -0.11
N SER A 46 -15.35 2.66 0.96
CA SER A 46 -16.49 2.71 1.89
C SER A 46 -16.63 4.06 2.62
N MET A 47 -15.53 4.82 2.70
CA MET A 47 -15.47 6.17 3.26
C MET A 47 -15.60 7.27 2.19
N GLY A 48 -15.82 6.92 0.92
CA GLY A 48 -15.94 7.86 -0.20
C GLY A 48 -14.62 8.40 -0.74
N ILE A 49 -13.50 7.76 -0.41
CA ILE A 49 -12.15 8.17 -0.83
C ILE A 49 -11.69 7.26 -1.97
N GLU A 50 -11.38 7.84 -3.13
CA GLU A 50 -10.91 7.08 -4.30
C GLU A 50 -9.38 6.94 -4.30
N PRO A 51 -8.86 5.78 -4.74
CA PRO A 51 -7.43 5.58 -4.88
C PRO A 51 -6.84 6.55 -5.92
N ALA A 52 -5.61 7.00 -5.66
CA ALA A 52 -4.84 7.76 -6.62
C ALA A 52 -4.64 6.94 -7.91
N PRO A 53 -4.47 7.59 -9.08
CA PRO A 53 -4.11 6.88 -10.31
C PRO A 53 -2.85 6.01 -10.10
N GLU A 54 -2.90 4.80 -10.63
CA GLU A 54 -2.00 3.65 -10.37
C GLU A 54 -0.50 3.96 -10.53
N LYS A 55 -0.17 4.96 -11.36
CA LYS A 55 1.16 5.49 -11.70
C LYS A 55 1.89 6.27 -10.59
N SER A 56 1.58 6.02 -9.33
CA SER A 56 2.24 6.70 -8.19
C SER A 56 2.42 5.80 -6.97
N GLY A 57 2.24 4.49 -7.14
CA GLY A 57 2.33 3.51 -6.06
C GLY A 57 3.51 2.55 -6.23
N PRO A 58 3.87 1.79 -5.18
CA PRO A 58 4.89 0.75 -5.27
C PRO A 58 4.51 -0.39 -6.22
N ALA A 59 3.27 -0.48 -6.71
CA ALA A 59 2.86 -1.43 -7.76
C ALA A 59 3.22 -0.95 -9.19
N ASP A 60 3.75 0.27 -9.34
CA ASP A 60 4.18 0.80 -10.62
C ASP A 60 5.29 -0.09 -11.23
N PRO A 61 5.15 -0.52 -12.49
CA PRO A 61 6.11 -1.41 -13.12
C PRO A 61 7.53 -0.83 -13.19
N GLU A 62 7.67 0.49 -13.41
CA GLU A 62 8.99 1.13 -13.47
C GLU A 62 9.65 1.12 -12.09
N ILE A 63 8.86 1.34 -11.03
CA ILE A 63 9.34 1.25 -9.64
C ILE A 63 9.70 -0.19 -9.27
N GLN A 64 8.92 -1.18 -9.72
CA GLN A 64 9.22 -2.60 -9.48
C GLN A 64 10.49 -3.06 -10.21
N ASP A 65 10.73 -2.56 -11.41
CA ASP A 65 11.96 -2.81 -12.15
C ASP A 65 13.17 -2.20 -11.43
N GLU A 66 13.07 -0.95 -10.96
CA GLU A 66 14.11 -0.29 -10.17
C GLU A 66 14.39 -1.02 -8.85
N LEU A 67 13.34 -1.45 -8.13
CA LEU A 67 13.48 -2.22 -6.90
C LEU A 67 14.11 -3.60 -7.16
N THR A 68 13.82 -4.22 -8.30
CA THR A 68 14.43 -5.49 -8.71
C THR A 68 15.92 -5.32 -8.98
N GLU A 69 16.32 -4.27 -9.70
CA GLU A 69 17.73 -3.94 -9.91
C GLU A 69 18.45 -3.66 -8.57
N LEU A 70 17.79 -2.91 -7.68
CA LEU A 70 18.33 -2.58 -6.37
C LEU A 70 18.56 -3.84 -5.52
N ARG A 71 17.62 -4.79 -5.54
CA ARG A 71 17.75 -6.08 -4.83
C ARG A 71 18.94 -6.89 -5.35
N ARG A 72 19.13 -6.96 -6.68
CA ARG A 72 20.29 -7.64 -7.28
C ARG A 72 21.61 -7.01 -6.87
N ARG A 73 21.66 -5.67 -6.78
CA ARG A 73 22.88 -4.94 -6.45
C ARG A 73 23.25 -5.02 -4.97
N ILE A 74 22.27 -4.93 -4.08
CA ILE A 74 22.50 -4.80 -2.63
C ILE A 74 22.40 -6.13 -1.90
N MET A 75 21.56 -7.06 -2.37
CA MET A 75 21.29 -8.36 -1.74
C MET A 75 21.50 -9.52 -2.73
N PRO A 76 22.70 -9.70 -3.30
CA PRO A 76 22.95 -10.80 -4.22
C PRO A 76 22.82 -12.16 -3.50
N GLY A 77 22.03 -13.08 -4.09
CA GLY A 77 21.89 -14.47 -3.62
C GLY A 77 20.67 -14.78 -2.74
N ILE A 78 19.76 -13.83 -2.57
CA ILE A 78 18.43 -14.05 -1.97
C ILE A 78 17.42 -13.92 -3.11
N GLU A 79 17.25 -14.99 -3.88
CA GLU A 79 16.19 -15.14 -4.90
C GLU A 79 15.23 -16.25 -4.47
#